data_AF-A0A368GP54-F1
#
_entry.id   AF-A0A368GP54-F1
#
_cell.length_a   1.000
_cell.length_b   1.000
_cell.length_c   1.000
_cell.angle_alpha   90.00
_cell.angle_beta   90.00
_cell.angle_gamma   90.00
#
_symmetry.space_group_name_H-M   'P 1'
#
loop_
_entity.id
_entity.type
_entity.pdbx_description
1 polymer ?
#
loop_
_entity_poly.entity_id
_entity_poly.type
_entity_poly.pdbx_seq_one_letter_code
_entity_poly.pdbx_strand_id
1 'polypeptide(L)'
;MGDGDENVVRVHHDGFGGVRLQHDIGPEVKRALTEQEEWQIEHAKLHEKHRGHEQMHLEMMLILIVTLVVAQVFLVQWKKRHFKSYQLCTLLGMWLIPVYVCLSRSWYRFLVTWLIYTICSTWIWRKSTEDHISGTTPR
;
A
#
# COMPACT_ATOMS: atom_id res chain seq x y z
N MET A 1 -20.60 -29.79 -67.89
CA MET A 1 -20.41 -30.95 -66.97
C MET A 1 -19.37 -30.49 -65.98
N GLY A 2 -19.74 -29.98 -64.79
CA GLY A 2 -20.53 -30.66 -63.75
C GLY A 2 -19.48 -31.31 -62.82
N ASP A 3 -19.09 -30.67 -61.72
CA ASP A 3 -19.76 -30.61 -60.41
C ASP A 3 -19.14 -31.63 -59.44
N GLY A 4 -18.96 -31.22 -58.18
CA GLY A 4 -18.70 -32.08 -57.00
C GLY A 4 -17.39 -32.87 -56.98
N ASP A 5 -16.67 -33.15 -55.89
CA ASP A 5 -17.09 -33.20 -54.50
C ASP A 5 -15.88 -33.01 -53.55
N GLU A 6 -16.03 -32.06 -52.64
CA GLU A 6 -15.98 -32.27 -51.19
C GLU A 6 -14.68 -32.80 -50.52
N ASN A 7 -13.77 -31.88 -50.18
CA ASN A 7 -12.94 -32.07 -48.97
C ASN A 7 -13.69 -31.49 -47.76
N VAL A 8 -14.52 -32.31 -47.13
CA VAL A 8 -15.18 -31.99 -45.85
C VAL A 8 -14.15 -32.06 -44.73
N VAL A 9 -13.52 -30.92 -44.42
CA VAL A 9 -12.79 -30.75 -43.16
C VAL A 9 -13.82 -30.42 -42.08
N ARG A 10 -14.21 -31.42 -41.29
CA ARG A 10 -15.01 -31.21 -40.07
C ARG A 10 -14.16 -30.41 -39.07
N VAL A 11 -14.43 -29.12 -38.94
CA VAL A 11 -13.83 -28.28 -37.90
C VAL A 11 -14.62 -28.49 -36.60
N HIS A 12 -14.01 -29.23 -35.68
CA HIS A 12 -14.47 -29.38 -34.30
C HIS A 12 -14.43 -28.02 -33.61
N HIS A 13 -15.59 -27.50 -33.19
CA HIS A 13 -15.70 -26.19 -32.58
C HIS A 13 -15.73 -26.33 -31.05
N ASP A 14 -14.56 -26.37 -30.44
CA ASP A 14 -14.41 -26.17 -29.00
C ASP A 14 -14.21 -24.68 -28.76
N GLY A 15 -15.27 -24.04 -28.29
CA GLY A 15 -15.21 -22.64 -27.87
C GLY A 15 -14.43 -22.53 -26.57
N PHE A 16 -13.47 -21.61 -26.50
CA PHE A 16 -13.22 -20.78 -25.32
C PHE A 16 -12.34 -19.57 -25.67
N GLY A 17 -12.96 -18.38 -25.66
CA GLY A 17 -12.33 -17.16 -25.13
C GLY A 17 -11.22 -16.45 -25.90
N GLY A 18 -11.01 -16.68 -27.19
CA GLY A 18 -10.08 -15.87 -28.01
C GLY A 18 -10.81 -14.76 -28.76
N VAL A 19 -10.54 -13.49 -28.42
CA VAL A 19 -11.02 -12.33 -29.19
C VAL A 19 -10.53 -12.47 -30.65
N ARG A 20 -11.46 -12.80 -31.56
CA ARG A 20 -11.24 -12.81 -33.01
C ARG A 20 -11.02 -11.37 -33.48
N LEU A 21 -9.77 -10.99 -33.74
CA LEU A 21 -9.48 -9.81 -34.56
C LEU A 21 -9.78 -10.19 -36.01
N GLN A 22 -10.99 -9.81 -36.46
CA GLN A 22 -11.40 -9.86 -37.85
C GLN A 22 -10.50 -8.92 -38.66
N HIS A 23 -9.48 -9.45 -39.31
CA HIS A 23 -8.73 -8.71 -40.32
C HIS A 23 -8.44 -9.60 -41.52
N ASP A 24 -9.52 -10.04 -42.17
CA ASP A 24 -9.49 -10.40 -43.58
C ASP A 24 -9.46 -9.09 -44.38
N ILE A 25 -8.28 -8.62 -44.75
CA ILE A 25 -8.10 -7.66 -45.83
C ILE A 25 -7.42 -8.40 -46.98
N GLY A 26 -8.16 -8.55 -48.09
CA GLY A 26 -7.70 -9.16 -49.32
C GLY A 26 -6.46 -8.45 -49.90
N PRO A 27 -5.74 -9.10 -50.83
CA PRO A 27 -4.40 -8.70 -51.24
C PRO A 27 -4.41 -7.56 -52.27
N GLU A 28 -5.23 -6.53 -52.07
CA GLU A 28 -5.18 -5.31 -52.87
C GLU A 28 -5.38 -4.08 -51.98
N VAL A 29 -4.32 -3.25 -51.95
CA VAL A 29 -4.25 -1.95 -51.28
C VAL A 29 -4.04 -2.00 -49.75
N LYS A 30 -2.89 -2.52 -49.32
CA LYS A 30 -2.20 -1.90 -48.17
C LYS A 30 -1.80 -0.48 -48.59
N ARG A 31 -2.68 0.51 -48.37
CA ARG A 31 -2.17 1.87 -48.17
C ARG A 31 -1.18 1.74 -47.02
N ALA A 32 0.07 2.13 -47.25
CA ALA A 32 1.00 2.32 -46.14
C ALA A 32 0.31 3.32 -45.21
N LEU A 33 -0.17 2.85 -44.05
CA LEU A 33 -0.62 3.74 -43.00
C LEU A 33 0.54 4.71 -42.79
N THR A 34 0.26 6.00 -42.87
CA THR A 34 1.32 6.97 -42.61
C THR A 34 1.81 6.74 -41.17
N GLU A 35 3.12 6.87 -40.93
CA GLU A 35 3.75 6.63 -39.62
C GLU A 35 3.02 7.36 -38.46
N GLN A 36 2.32 8.45 -38.79
CA GLN A 36 1.45 9.21 -37.89
C GLN A 36 0.16 8.48 -37.48
N GLU A 37 -0.48 7.75 -38.38
CA GLU A 37 -1.71 7.00 -38.09
C GLU A 37 -1.40 5.79 -37.20
N GLU A 38 -0.29 5.10 -37.45
CA GLU A 38 0.19 4.01 -36.58
C GLU A 38 0.54 4.53 -35.18
N TRP A 39 1.23 5.67 -35.09
CA TRP A 39 1.53 6.33 -33.82
C TRP A 39 0.26 6.73 -33.04
N GLN A 40 -0.77 7.26 -33.72
CA GLN A 40 -2.02 7.64 -33.06
C GLN A 40 -2.81 6.43 -32.55
N ILE A 41 -2.83 5.34 -33.31
CA ILE A 41 -3.48 4.09 -32.90
C ILE A 41 -2.73 3.47 -31.71
N GLU A 42 -1.39 3.49 -31.73
CA GLU A 42 -0.56 3.00 -30.63
C GLU A 42 -0.74 3.84 -29.35
N HIS A 43 -0.77 5.17 -29.49
CA HIS A 43 -0.97 6.10 -28.37
C HIS A 43 -2.37 5.96 -27.75
N ALA A 44 -3.40 5.79 -28.59
CA ALA A 44 -4.76 5.52 -28.13
C ALA A 44 -4.83 4.19 -27.37
N LYS A 45 -4.21 3.13 -27.90
CA LYS A 45 -4.17 1.80 -27.29
C LYS A 45 -3.37 1.77 -25.98
N LEU A 46 -2.33 2.60 -25.87
CA LEU A 46 -1.54 2.76 -24.65
C LEU A 46 -2.35 3.45 -23.55
N HIS A 47 -3.09 4.51 -23.88
CA HIS A 47 -4.00 5.17 -22.95
C HIS A 47 -5.20 4.30 -22.54
N GLU A 48 -5.74 3.49 -23.45
CA GLU A 48 -6.87 2.62 -23.16
C GLU A 48 -6.50 1.49 -22.18
N LYS A 49 -5.28 0.93 -22.31
CA LYS A 49 -4.72 -0.03 -21.35
C LYS A 49 -4.40 0.62 -19.99
N HIS A 50 -4.01 1.89 -19.97
CA HIS A 50 -3.76 2.62 -18.72
C HIS A 50 -5.06 3.07 -18.03
N ARG A 51 -6.16 3.28 -18.77
CA ARG A 51 -7.44 3.75 -18.23
C ARG A 51 -8.01 2.88 -17.11
N GLY A 52 -7.92 1.55 -17.26
CA GLY A 52 -8.37 0.60 -16.23
C GLY A 52 -7.42 0.49 -15.03
N HIS A 53 -6.12 0.67 -15.27
CA HIS A 53 -5.12 0.73 -14.21
C HIS A 53 -5.22 2.03 -13.40
N GLU A 54 -5.50 3.16 -14.05
CA GLU A 54 -5.72 4.48 -13.43
C GLU A 54 -6.95 4.50 -12.53
N GLN A 55 -8.06 3.87 -12.93
CA GLN A 55 -9.25 3.77 -12.09
C GLN A 55 -8.99 2.99 -10.80
N MET A 56 -8.22 1.90 -10.88
CA MET A 56 -7.83 1.12 -9.70
C MET A 56 -6.85 1.89 -8.80
N HIS A 57 -5.88 2.61 -9.39
CA HIS A 57 -4.97 3.48 -8.62
C HIS A 57 -5.69 4.64 -7.94
N LEU A 58 -6.68 5.23 -8.60
CA LEU A 58 -7.49 6.32 -8.04
C LEU A 58 -8.29 5.84 -6.83
N GLU A 59 -8.86 4.63 -6.88
CA GLU A 59 -9.58 4.05 -5.75
C GLU A 59 -8.65 3.82 -4.55
N MET A 60 -7.48 3.23 -4.77
CA MET A 60 -6.46 3.05 -3.73
C MET A 60 -5.97 4.39 -3.16
N MET A 61 -5.71 5.39 -4.01
CA MET A 61 -5.28 6.72 -3.59
C MET A 61 -6.37 7.44 -2.80
N LEU A 62 -7.63 7.34 -3.19
CA LEU A 62 -8.73 8.02 -2.50
C LEU A 62 -8.88 7.49 -1.07
N ILE A 63 -8.88 6.16 -0.90
CA ILE A 63 -8.95 5.53 0.43
C ILE A 63 -7.70 5.90 1.25
N LEU A 64 -6.51 5.88 0.63
CA LEU A 64 -5.27 6.29 1.30
C LEU A 64 -5.34 7.75 1.77
N ILE A 65 -5.76 8.68 0.91
CA ILE A 65 -5.86 10.10 1.27
C ILE A 65 -6.87 10.30 2.39
N VAL A 66 -8.06 9.70 2.29
CA VAL A 66 -9.10 9.81 3.33
C VAL A 66 -8.59 9.26 4.65
N THR A 67 -7.99 8.07 4.66
CA THR A 67 -7.46 7.46 5.88
C THR A 67 -6.31 8.27 6.48
N LEU A 68 -5.40 8.80 5.65
CA LEU A 68 -4.34 9.69 6.11
C LEU A 68 -4.91 10.97 6.72
N VAL A 69 -5.86 11.63 6.07
CA VAL A 69 -6.49 12.85 6.59
C VAL A 69 -7.18 12.58 7.92
N VAL A 70 -7.97 11.50 8.02
CA VAL A 70 -8.63 11.10 9.27
C VAL A 70 -7.61 10.78 10.37
N ALA A 71 -6.56 10.03 10.04
CA ALA A 71 -5.50 9.71 10.99
C ALA A 71 -4.76 10.96 11.48
N GLN A 72 -4.48 11.92 10.59
CA GLN A 72 -3.86 13.19 10.95
C GLN A 72 -4.76 14.03 11.85
N VAL A 73 -6.06 14.16 11.53
CA VAL A 73 -7.03 14.86 12.37
C VAL A 73 -7.13 14.19 13.74
N PHE A 74 -7.24 12.86 13.78
CA PHE A 74 -7.28 12.10 15.02
C PHE A 74 -6.02 12.36 15.86
N LEU A 75 -4.82 12.28 15.27
CA LEU A 75 -3.55 12.56 15.94
C LEU A 75 -3.50 13.98 16.51
N VAL A 76 -3.87 14.99 15.72
CA VAL A 76 -3.83 16.39 16.12
C VAL A 76 -4.86 16.68 17.23
N GLN A 77 -6.07 16.14 17.10
CA GLN A 77 -7.12 16.30 18.11
C GLN A 77 -6.76 15.55 19.40
N TRP A 78 -6.23 14.35 19.27
CA TRP A 78 -5.78 13.56 20.41
C TRP A 78 -4.63 14.25 21.15
N LYS A 79 -3.65 14.80 20.43
CA LYS A 79 -2.58 15.63 21.01
C LYS A 79 -3.12 16.86 21.73
N LYS A 80 -4.10 17.57 21.14
CA LYS A 80 -4.73 18.76 21.76
C LYS A 80 -5.53 18.41 23.02
N ARG A 81 -6.28 17.31 23.02
CA ARG A 81 -7.15 16.90 24.13
C ARG A 81 -6.39 16.21 25.27
N HIS A 82 -5.45 15.33 24.94
CA HIS A 82 -4.75 14.47 25.90
C HIS A 82 -3.23 14.49 25.68
N PHE A 83 -2.59 15.64 25.90
CA PHE A 83 -1.15 15.81 25.71
C PHE A 83 -0.31 14.79 26.52
N LYS A 84 -0.70 14.50 27.77
CA LYS A 84 -0.01 13.50 28.61
C LYS A 84 -0.05 12.09 28.01
N SER A 85 -1.22 11.65 27.53
CA SER A 85 -1.38 10.34 26.90
C SER A 85 -0.66 10.25 25.56
N TYR A 86 -0.67 11.33 24.77
CA TYR A 86 0.08 11.44 23.53
C TYR A 86 1.59 11.29 23.76
N GLN A 87 2.15 12.04 24.72
CA GLN A 87 3.56 11.94 25.08
C GLN A 87 3.96 10.54 25.54
N LEU A 88 3.14 9.91 26.38
CA LEU A 88 3.39 8.54 26.82
C LEU A 88 3.36 7.56 25.64
N CYS A 89 2.37 7.66 24.75
CA CYS A 89 2.26 6.77 23.60
C CYS A 89 3.44 6.94 22.62
N THR A 90 3.87 8.18 22.35
CA THR A 90 5.05 8.43 21.51
C THR A 90 6.32 7.91 22.17
N LEU A 91 6.48 8.12 23.48
CA LEU A 91 7.60 7.60 24.25
C LEU A 91 7.63 6.06 24.17
N LEU A 92 6.50 5.41 24.38
CA LEU A 92 6.36 3.95 24.25
C LEU A 92 6.63 3.50 22.82
N GLY A 93 6.14 4.21 21.81
CA GLY A 93 6.43 3.90 20.40
C GLY A 93 7.93 3.91 20.10
N MET A 94 8.62 5.00 20.49
CA MET A 94 10.06 5.11 20.31
C MET A 94 10.84 4.06 21.12
N TRP A 95 10.35 3.69 22.31
CA TRP A 95 10.95 2.68 23.18
C TRP A 95 10.73 1.25 22.65
N LEU A 96 9.56 0.95 22.07
CA LEU A 96 9.20 -0.38 21.57
C LEU A 96 9.84 -0.71 20.21
N ILE A 97 10.11 0.28 19.36
CA ILE A 97 10.75 0.05 18.04
C ILE A 97 12.08 -0.70 18.17
N PRO A 98 13.05 -0.27 19.01
CA PRO A 98 14.28 -1.01 19.27
C PRO A 98 14.03 -2.45 19.73
N VAL A 99 13.06 -2.67 20.62
CA VAL A 99 12.71 -4.01 21.12
C VAL A 99 12.24 -4.91 20.00
N TYR A 100 11.32 -4.40 19.19
CA TYR A 100 10.73 -5.15 18.08
C TYR A 100 11.80 -5.58 17.07
N VAL A 101 12.74 -4.68 16.75
CA VAL A 101 13.87 -4.99 15.86
C VAL A 101 14.80 -6.03 16.48
N CYS A 102 15.11 -5.93 17.77
CA CYS A 102 15.96 -6.89 18.47
C CYS A 102 15.33 -8.27 18.61
N LEU A 103 14.01 -8.35 18.84
CA LEU A 103 13.25 -9.59 18.84
C LEU A 103 13.27 -10.24 17.45
N SER A 104 13.01 -9.45 16.40
CA SER A 104 13.01 -9.93 15.01
C SER A 104 14.38 -10.47 14.58
N ARG A 105 15.47 -9.90 15.11
CA ARG A 105 16.85 -10.37 14.87
C ARG A 105 17.37 -11.37 15.92
N SER A 106 16.52 -11.82 16.86
CA SER A 106 16.89 -12.76 17.93
C SER A 106 18.13 -12.34 18.75
N TRP A 107 18.34 -11.04 18.94
CA TRP A 107 19.49 -10.53 19.67
C TRP A 107 19.20 -10.43 21.17
N TYR A 108 19.10 -11.59 21.83
CA TYR A 108 18.66 -11.70 23.23
C TYR A 108 19.57 -10.98 24.23
N ARG A 109 20.89 -10.94 23.99
CA ARG A 109 21.85 -10.28 24.91
C ARG A 109 21.56 -8.79 25.07
N PHE A 110 21.29 -8.10 23.97
CA PHE A 110 20.94 -6.68 23.99
C PHE A 110 19.58 -6.47 24.67
N LEU A 111 18.60 -7.32 24.35
CA LEU A 111 17.26 -7.22 24.90
C LEU A 111 17.23 -7.39 26.43
N VAL A 112 18.00 -8.34 26.97
CA VAL A 112 18.10 -8.56 28.42
C VAL A 112 18.70 -7.35 29.12
N THR A 113 19.84 -6.84 28.64
CA THR A 113 20.48 -5.64 29.22
C THR A 113 19.55 -4.43 29.17
N TRP A 114 18.86 -4.27 28.04
CA TRP A 114 17.93 -3.17 27.82
C TRP A 114 16.70 -3.26 28.73
N LEU A 115 16.17 -4.46 28.97
CA LEU A 115 15.06 -4.70 29.89
C LEU A 115 15.48 -4.36 31.34
N ILE A 116 16.64 -4.86 31.77
CA ILE A 116 17.19 -4.56 33.10
C ILE A 116 17.38 -3.06 33.29
N TYR A 117 18.01 -2.39 32.31
CA TYR A 117 18.19 -0.93 32.33
C TYR A 117 16.84 -0.22 32.49
N THR A 118 15.84 -0.58 31.68
CA THR A 118 14.53 0.07 31.76
C THR A 118 13.85 -0.16 33.10
N ILE A 119 13.90 -1.38 33.64
CA ILE A 119 13.33 -1.70 34.96
C ILE A 119 14.02 -0.88 36.05
N CYS A 120 15.36 -0.84 36.07
CA CYS A 120 16.12 -0.06 37.04
C CYS A 120 15.81 1.44 36.92
N SER A 121 15.83 2.00 35.71
CA SER A 121 15.54 3.42 35.47
C SER A 121 14.11 3.79 35.87
N THR A 122 13.12 2.96 35.55
CA THR A 122 11.72 3.22 35.95
C THR A 122 11.50 3.05 37.45
N TRP A 123 12.22 2.15 38.10
CA TRP A 123 12.19 1.99 39.55
C TRP A 123 12.81 3.20 40.27
N ILE A 124 13.96 3.68 39.80
CA ILE A 124 14.60 4.91 40.30
C ILE A 124 13.69 6.12 40.06
N TRP A 125 13.11 6.25 38.87
CA TRP A 125 12.17 7.33 38.57
C TRP A 125 10.97 7.32 39.50
N ARG A 126 10.37 6.14 39.73
CA ARG A 126 9.26 5.98 40.69
C ARG A 126 9.67 6.41 42.08
N LYS A 127 10.81 5.92 42.58
CA LYS A 127 11.39 6.27 43.88
C LYS A 127 11.64 7.78 44.00
N SER A 128 12.10 8.41 42.91
CA SER A 128 12.41 9.85 42.86
C SER A 128 11.18 10.74 42.68
N THR A 129 10.05 10.20 42.24
CA THR A 129 8.78 10.92 42.09
C THR A 129 7.90 10.77 43.33
N GLU A 130 8.31 9.98 44.34
CA GLU A 130 7.68 9.99 45.66
C GLU A 130 7.86 11.38 46.29
N ASP A 131 6.74 12.00 46.66
CA ASP A 131 6.71 13.35 47.22
C ASP A 131 7.58 13.46 48.49
N HIS A 132 8.52 14.39 48.49
CA HIS A 132 9.17 14.82 49.72
C HIS A 132 8.31 15.89 50.41
N ILE A 133 7.75 15.49 51.57
CA ILE A 133 7.28 16.31 52.70
C ILE A 133 5.95 17.05 52.52
N SER A 134 4.96 16.60 53.30
CA SER A 134 3.81 17.38 53.73
C SER A 134 4.30 18.60 54.53
N GLY A 135 4.29 19.78 53.91
CA GLY A 135 4.55 21.05 54.57
C GLY A 135 3.41 21.46 55.51
N THR A 136 3.18 20.71 56.59
CA THR A 136 2.43 21.19 57.76
C THR A 136 3.36 22.02 58.64
N THR A 137 3.85 23.15 58.12
CA THR A 137 4.44 24.20 58.93
C THR A 137 3.38 25.29 59.10
N PRO A 138 2.69 25.36 60.25
CA PRO A 138 1.80 26.48 60.54
C PRO A 138 2.68 27.72 60.80
N ARG A 139 2.26 28.88 60.28
CA ARG A 139 2.67 30.16 60.87
C ARG A 139 1.64 30.57 61.90
#